data_AF-A0A7I8BKL0-F1
#
_entry.id   AF-A0A7I8BKL0-F1
#
_cell.length_a   1.000
_cell.length_b   1.000
_cell.length_c   1.000
_cell.angle_alpha   90.00
_cell.angle_beta   90.00
_cell.angle_gamma   90.00
#
_symmetry.space_group_name_H-M   'P 1'
#
loop_
_entity.id
_entity.type
_entity.pdbx_description
1 polymer ?
#
loop_
_entity_poly.entity_id
_entity_poly.type
_entity_poly.pdbx_seq_one_letter_code
_entity_poly.pdbx_strand_id
1 'polypeptide(L)' 'MDDHQPIEPRHRKAMNDVAEVLADVFTDQGFVLLVFPLNDAVGRMNYISNAERDDAVKAMVEFIAHSEGRFHAVPETRQ' A
#
# COMPACT_ATOMS: atom_id res chain seq x y z
N MET A 1 10.62 11.55 -13.26
CA MET A 1 11.16 11.60 -11.89
C MET A 1 11.06 10.19 -11.35
N ASP A 2 12.12 9.41 -11.53
CA ASP A 2 12.22 8.05 -11.00
C ASP A 2 12.66 8.16 -9.55
N ASP A 3 11.71 8.34 -8.64
CA ASP A 3 11.99 8.39 -7.20
C ASP A 3 11.47 7.14 -6.49
N HIS A 4 11.51 6.00 -7.20
CA HIS A 4 11.41 4.66 -6.64
C HIS A 4 12.70 4.31 -5.90
N GLN A 5 13.05 5.12 -4.90
CA GLN A 5 14.20 4.84 -4.07
C GLN A 5 13.92 3.63 -3.19
N PRO A 6 14.89 2.70 -3.04
CA PRO A 6 14.72 1.55 -2.18
C PRO A 6 14.42 1.97 -0.73
N ILE A 7 13.73 1.09 0.01
CA ILE A 7 13.41 1.27 1.44
C ILE A 7 14.66 1.76 2.19
N GLU A 8 14.48 2.79 3.02
CA GLU A 8 15.54 3.37 3.83
C GLU A 8 16.22 2.26 4.66
N PRO A 9 17.57 2.23 4.77
CA PRO A 9 18.27 1.15 5.45
C PRO A 9 17.76 0.85 6.86
N ARG A 10 17.35 1.90 7.60
CA ARG A 10 16.78 1.79 8.95
C ARG A 10 15.44 1.03 9.02
N HIS A 11 14.64 1.05 7.95
CA HIS A 11 13.34 0.40 7.89
C HIS A 11 13.38 -0.93 7.14
N ARG A 12 14.42 -1.19 6.35
CA ARG A 12 14.49 -2.33 5.44
C ARG A 12 14.27 -3.67 6.12
N LYS A 13 14.95 -3.96 7.24
CA LYS A 13 14.81 -5.26 7.91
C LYS A 13 13.37 -5.46 8.41
N ALA A 14 12.88 -4.53 9.22
CA ALA A 14 11.54 -4.63 9.81
C ALA A 14 10.44 -4.70 8.72
N MET A 15 10.55 -3.93 7.64
CA MET A 15 9.58 -3.97 6.56
C MET A 15 9.59 -5.30 5.80
N ASN A 16 10.75 -5.92 5.57
CA ASN A 16 10.81 -7.25 4.97
C ASN A 16 10.26 -8.33 5.92
N ASP A 17 10.64 -8.30 7.20
CA ASP A 17 10.13 -9.25 8.20
C ASP A 17 8.58 -9.22 8.25
N VAL A 18 7.97 -8.02 8.21
CA VAL A 18 6.51 -7.88 8.19
C VAL A 18 5.91 -8.33 6.85
N ALA A 19 6.55 -8.01 5.73
CA ALA A 19 6.08 -8.43 4.42
C ALA A 19 6.07 -9.95 4.26
N GLU A 20 7.05 -10.66 4.83
CA GLU A 20 7.07 -12.13 4.87
C GLU A 20 5.86 -12.68 5.62
N VAL A 21 5.56 -12.13 6.81
CA VAL A 21 4.37 -12.53 7.58
C VAL A 21 3.08 -12.22 6.82
N LEU A 22 2.99 -11.06 6.16
CA LEU A 22 1.81 -10.73 5.36
C LEU A 22 1.64 -11.68 4.18
N ALA A 23 2.73 -12.08 3.51
CA ALA A 23 2.69 -13.04 2.42
C ALA A 23 2.23 -14.43 2.88
N ASP A 24 2.61 -14.85 4.09
CA ASP A 24 2.18 -16.13 4.67
C ASP A 24 0.68 -16.11 5.06
N VAL A 25 0.17 -14.96 5.50
CA VAL A 25 -1.23 -14.82 5.94
C VAL A 25 -2.19 -14.58 4.77
N PHE A 26 -1.76 -13.82 3.76
CA PHE A 26 -2.57 -13.38 2.63
C PHE A 26 -2.08 -14.04 1.33
N THR A 27 -2.32 -15.35 1.21
CA THR A 27 -1.74 -16.19 0.14
C THR A 27 -2.22 -15.83 -1.26
N ASP A 28 -3.43 -15.27 -1.41
CA ASP A 28 -4.07 -14.98 -2.70
C ASP A 28 -4.53 -13.51 -2.80
N GLN A 29 -3.95 -12.62 -1.99
CA GLN A 29 -4.31 -11.20 -1.96
C GLN A 29 -3.09 -10.31 -2.16
N GLY A 30 -3.32 -9.19 -2.83
CA GLY A 30 -2.36 -8.10 -2.91
C GLY A 30 -2.37 -7.27 -1.63
N PHE A 31 -1.20 -6.89 -1.14
CA PHE A 31 -1.04 -5.96 -0.04
C PHE A 31 0.02 -4.90 -0.35
N VAL A 32 -0.15 -3.74 0.28
CA VAL A 32 0.82 -2.65 0.29
C VAL A 32 1.04 -2.25 1.74
N LEU A 33 2.29 -2.33 2.21
CA LEU A 33 2.70 -1.79 3.51
C LEU A 33 3.30 -0.41 3.29
N LEU A 34 2.65 0.62 3.83
CA LEU A 34 3.13 2.00 3.83
C LEU A 34 3.67 2.35 5.21
N VAL A 35 4.92 2.80 5.27
CA VAL A 35 5.58 3.26 6.50
C VAL A 35 6.06 4.69 6.29
N PHE A 36 5.46 5.62 7.00
CA PHE A 36 5.75 7.04 6.92
C PHE A 36 5.90 7.62 8.34
N PRO A 37 6.65 8.71 8.52
CA PRO A 37 6.81 9.33 9.83
C PRO A 37 5.49 9.87 10.37
N LEU A 38 5.28 9.78 11.68
CA LEU A 38 4.18 10.44 12.37
C LEU A 38 4.62 11.85 12.80
N ASN A 39 3.74 12.84 12.62
CA ASN A 39 3.93 14.22 13.08
C ASN A 39 5.15 14.98 12.52
N ASP A 40 5.83 14.44 11.50
CA ASP A 40 6.97 15.06 10.85
C ASP A 40 6.68 15.24 9.35
N ALA A 41 6.75 16.48 8.88
CA ALA A 41 6.49 16.83 7.48
C ALA A 41 7.69 16.55 6.56
N VAL A 42 8.86 16.19 7.11
CA VAL A 42 10.14 16.13 6.38
C VAL A 42 10.60 14.69 6.08
N GLY A 43 9.98 13.66 6.67
CA GLY A 43 10.41 12.27 6.43
C GLY A 43 9.77 11.62 5.19
N ARG A 44 10.54 10.75 4.54
CA ARG A 44 10.16 10.03 3.32
C ARG A 44 9.23 8.85 3.64
N MET A 45 8.16 8.68 2.86
CA MET A 45 7.35 7.46 2.87
C MET A 45 8.15 6.30 2.27
N ASN A 46 8.18 5.16 2.97
CA ASN A 46 8.70 3.89 2.48
C ASN A 46 7.51 2.97 2.19
N TYR A 47 7.64 2.14 1.16
CA TYR A 47 6.61 1.15 0.84
C TYR A 47 7.21 -0.18 0.39
N ILE A 48 6.46 -1.27 0.62
CA ILE A 48 6.71 -2.61 0.10
C ILE A 48 5.36 -3.23 -0.30
N SER A 49 5.33 -3.98 -1.40
CA SER A 49 4.11 -4.56 -1.98
C SER A 49 4.43 -5.91 -2.61
N ASN A 50 3.51 -6.87 -2.50
CA ASN A 50 3.54 -8.11 -3.30
C ASN A 50 2.69 -7.99 -4.58
N ALA A 51 1.89 -6.92 -4.70
CA ALA A 51 0.99 -6.70 -5.82
C ALA A 51 1.70 -6.07 -7.01
N GLU A 52 1.20 -6.38 -8.21
CA GLU A 52 1.52 -5.64 -9.43
C GLU A 52 1.17 -4.16 -9.27
N ARG A 53 1.94 -3.31 -9.94
CA ARG A 53 1.83 -1.86 -9.79
C ARG A 53 0.41 -1.35 -10.07
N ASP A 54 -0.23 -1.85 -11.12
CA ASP A 54 -1.54 -1.38 -11.55
C ASP A 54 -2.64 -1.75 -10.53
N ASP A 55 -2.56 -2.95 -9.97
CA ASP A 55 -3.48 -3.40 -8.92
C ASP A 55 -3.30 -2.60 -7.63
N ALA A 56 -2.04 -2.35 -7.23
CA ALA A 56 -1.72 -1.53 -6.06
C ALA A 56 -2.24 -0.08 -6.23
N VAL A 57 -2.04 0.52 -7.41
CA VAL A 57 -2.54 1.87 -7.71
C VAL A 57 -4.06 1.91 -7.68
N LYS A 58 -4.73 0.93 -8.29
CA LYS A 58 -6.19 0.84 -8.27
C LYS A 58 -6.74 0.74 -6.85
N ALA A 59 -6.18 -0.15 -6.03
CA ALA A 59 -6.55 -0.30 -4.62
C ALA A 59 -6.36 1.01 -3.83
N MET A 60 -5.26 1.74 -4.07
CA MET A 60 -5.02 3.02 -3.42
C MET A 60 -6.01 4.10 -3.85
N VAL A 61 -6.39 4.16 -5.14
CA VAL A 61 -7.42 5.09 -5.63
C VAL A 61 -8.77 4.80 -4.98
N GLU A 62 -9.15 3.52 -4.90
CA GLU A 62 -10.38 3.10 -4.22
C GLU A 62 -10.36 3.46 -2.73
N PHE A 63 -9.25 3.19 -2.04
CA PHE A 63 -9.05 3.56 -0.64
C PHE A 63 -9.14 5.07 -0.39
N ILE A 64 -8.51 5.88 -1.24
CA ILE A 64 -8.56 7.35 -1.16
C ILE A 64 -9.99 7.84 -1.39
N ALA A 65 -10.66 7.37 -2.45
CA ALA A 65 -12.05 7.73 -2.74
C ALA A 65 -12.98 7.36 -1.58
N HIS A 66 -12.77 6.20 -0.96
CA HIS A 66 -13.50 5.78 0.23
C HIS A 66 -13.25 6.70 1.43
N SER A 67 -11.98 7.00 1.71
CA SER A 67 -11.57 7.84 2.84
C SER A 67 -12.07 9.28 2.75
N GLU A 68 -12.20 9.81 1.53
CA GLU A 68 -12.72 11.16 1.27
C GLU A 68 -14.25 11.21 1.14
N GLY A 69 -14.95 10.09 1.35
CA GLY A 69 -16.41 10.01 1.22
C GLY A 69 -16.92 10.16 -0.22
N ARG A 70 -16.04 9.98 -1.22
CA ARG A 70 -16.37 10.08 -2.65
C ARG A 70 -16.66 8.72 -3.30
N PHE A 71 -16.56 7.63 -2.54
CA PHE A 71 -16.84 6.30 -3.04
C PHE A 71 -18.33 6.14 -3.36
N HIS A 72 -18.65 6.16 -4.65
CA HIS A 72 -19.91 5.64 -5.15
C HIS A 72 -19.71 4.15 -5.40
N ALA A 73 -20.30 3.30 -4.56
CA ALA A 73 -20.39 1.88 -4.86
C ALA A 73 -21.06 1.74 -6.23
N VAL A 74 -20.42 1.01 -7.15
CA VAL A 74 -21.09 0.60 -8.39
C VAL A 74 -22.32 -0.20 -7.97
N PRO A 75 -23.54 0.13 -8.43
CA PRO A 75 -24.72 -0.63 -8.02
C PRO A 75 -24.51 -2.08 -8.46
N GLU A 76 -24.63 -3.02 -7.51
CA GLU A 76 -24.62 -4.44 -7.82
C GLU A 76 -25.64 -4.69 -8.92
N THR A 77 -25.16 -5.08 -10.10
CA THR A 77 -26.04 -5.43 -11.21
C THR A 77 -26.64 -6.78 -10.86
N ARG A 78 -27.85 -6.74 -10.29
CA ARG A 78 -28.67 -7.90 -9.99
C ARG A 78 -28.90 -8.69 -11.29
N GLN A 79 -28.34 -9.90 -11.38
CA GLN A 79 -28.82 -10.95 -12.28
C GLN A 79 -29.70 -11.91 -11.48
#